data_AF-A0A352WV99-F1
#
_entry.id   AF-A0A352WV99-F1
#
_cell.length_a   1.000
_cell.length_b   1.000
_cell.length_c   1.000
_cell.angle_alpha   90.00
_cell.angle_beta   90.00
_cell.angle_gamma   90.00
#
_symmetry.space_group_name_H-M   'P 1'
#
loop_
_entity.id
_entity.type
_entity.pdbx_description
1 polymer ?
#
loop_
_entity_poly.entity_id
_entity_poly.type
_entity_poly.pdbx_seq_one_letter_code
_entity_poly.pdbx_strand_id
1 'polypeptide(L)'
;MAGDYVTFCLDQEPDQKRNADGYIKAVHPRKNALVRPPLANIDRLFLVATLHDPVYSPLALDKMIVLAVHNRMEPILILNKCDLTREPEVQAFFSVYKTVGCPIFTLSAILPDPEIQENILALTKGVTSAFAGASGVGKSTIINALFPAFDCETGDLSTKTARGKHTTRQSRLFQLDETSYLADTPGFTLLDFERFFF
;
A
#
# COMPACT_ATOMS: atom_id res chain seq x y z
N MET A 1 0.96 16.58 3.39
CA MET A 1 0.58 15.28 2.79
C MET A 1 0.53 14.26 3.91
N ALA A 2 -0.27 13.20 3.78
CA ALA A 2 -0.17 12.11 4.74
C ALA A 2 1.25 11.51 4.66
N GLY A 3 1.88 11.27 5.81
CA GLY A 3 3.29 10.87 5.92
C GLY A 3 4.31 11.99 6.06
N ASP A 4 3.89 13.26 6.06
CA ASP A 4 4.81 14.36 6.41
C ASP A 4 5.23 14.27 7.88
N TYR A 5 6.54 14.30 8.13
CA TYR A 5 7.07 14.56 9.46
C TYR A 5 6.93 16.05 9.78
N VAL A 6 6.38 16.37 10.95
CA VAL A 6 6.11 17.76 11.34
C VAL A 6 6.59 18.04 12.75
N THR A 7 7.02 19.28 12.98
CA THR A 7 7.13 19.84 14.34
C THR A 7 5.82 20.53 14.66
N PHE A 8 5.20 20.20 15.78
CA PHE A 8 3.93 20.81 16.21
C PHE A 8 4.01 21.32 17.65
N CYS A 9 3.08 22.20 18.01
CA CYS A 9 2.86 22.61 19.39
C CYS A 9 1.41 22.39 19.80
N LEU A 10 1.24 22.03 21.07
CA LEU A 10 -0.05 21.87 21.71
C LEU A 10 -0.34 23.14 22.52
N ASP A 11 -1.54 23.68 22.37
CA ASP A 11 -2.01 24.82 23.13
C ASP A 11 -2.61 24.30 24.46
N GLN A 12 -1.81 24.39 25.54
CA GLN A 12 -2.17 24.12 26.94
C GLN A 12 -2.45 22.66 27.34
N GLU A 13 -2.37 22.40 28.66
CA GLU A 13 -2.68 21.09 29.27
C GLU A 13 -4.16 20.73 29.05
N PRO A 14 -4.47 19.47 28.73
CA PRO A 14 -5.83 19.05 28.43
C PRO A 14 -6.76 19.27 29.64
N ASP A 15 -7.67 20.21 29.53
CA ASP A 15 -8.84 20.25 30.40
C ASP A 15 -9.74 19.06 30.02
N GLN A 16 -10.32 18.35 31.01
CA GLN A 16 -10.95 17.02 30.88
C GLN A 16 -12.14 16.97 29.88
N LYS A 17 -12.47 18.08 29.21
CA LYS A 17 -13.61 18.27 28.32
C LYS A 17 -13.27 18.80 26.92
N ARG A 18 -12.01 19.10 26.60
CA ARG A 18 -11.61 19.54 25.24
C ARG A 18 -10.42 18.74 24.73
N ASN A 19 -10.47 18.37 23.45
CA ASN A 19 -9.27 17.91 22.75
C ASN A 19 -8.23 19.02 22.81
N ALA A 20 -6.96 18.68 23.05
CA ALA A 20 -5.88 19.65 22.98
C ALA A 20 -5.78 20.20 21.56
N ASP A 21 -6.02 21.50 21.40
CA ASP A 21 -5.79 22.20 20.14
C ASP A 21 -4.28 22.37 19.92
N GLY A 22 -3.84 22.46 18.66
CA GLY A 22 -2.43 22.60 18.33
C GLY A 22 -2.21 23.01 16.89
N TYR A 23 -0.98 23.41 16.57
CA TYR A 23 -0.61 23.87 15.23
C TYR A 23 0.73 23.30 14.77
N ILE A 24 0.84 23.08 13.46
CA ILE A 24 2.08 22.68 12.80
C ILE A 24 2.99 23.90 12.70
N LYS A 25 4.18 23.81 13.28
CA LYS A 25 5.23 24.83 13.20
C LYS A 25 6.09 24.70 11.94
N ALA A 26 6.42 23.47 11.57
CA ALA A 26 7.28 23.18 10.44
C ALA A 26 6.96 21.81 9.85
N VAL A 27 7.14 21.69 8.53
CA VAL A 27 7.13 20.43 7.80
C VAL A 27 8.57 20.10 7.42
N HIS A 28 9.04 18.90 7.77
CA HIS A 28 10.41 18.48 7.51
C HIS A 28 10.60 18.04 6.05
N PRO A 29 11.86 18.03 5.54
CA PRO A 29 12.15 17.54 4.19
C PRO A 29 11.65 16.10 3.98
N ARG A 30 11.08 15.85 2.80
CA ARG A 30 10.58 14.53 2.40
C ARG A 30 11.69 13.71 1.74
N LYS A 31 11.77 12.41 2.03
CA LYS A 31 12.62 11.49 1.25
C LYS A 31 12.02 11.19 -0.13
N ASN A 32 10.70 11.20 -0.24
CA ASN A 32 9.93 11.07 -1.48
C ASN A 32 8.48 11.58 -1.31
N ALA A 33 7.77 11.73 -2.43
CA ALA A 33 6.37 12.13 -2.44
C ALA A 33 5.64 11.60 -3.68
N LEU A 34 4.40 11.13 -3.47
CA LEU A 34 3.44 10.85 -4.53
C LEU A 34 2.48 12.03 -4.67
N VAL A 35 2.21 12.44 -5.91
CA VAL A 35 1.27 13.55 -6.18
C VAL A 35 -0.17 13.08 -6.09
N ARG A 36 -0.44 11.88 -6.61
CA ARG A 36 -1.76 11.25 -6.61
C ARG A 36 -1.61 9.76 -6.38
N PRO A 37 -2.11 9.24 -5.26
CA PRO A 37 -2.61 9.93 -4.09
C PRO A 37 -1.51 10.76 -3.38
N PRO A 38 -1.86 11.85 -2.66
CA PRO A 38 -0.89 12.72 -1.98
C PRO A 38 -0.31 12.07 -0.72
N LEU A 39 0.82 11.36 -0.90
CA LEU A 39 1.58 10.69 0.16
C LEU A 39 3.02 11.15 0.18
N ALA A 40 3.64 11.12 1.35
CA ALA A 40 5.05 11.40 1.53
C ALA A 40 5.74 10.32 2.36
N ASN A 41 7.05 10.21 2.21
CA ASN A 41 7.91 9.37 3.05
C ASN A 41 7.55 7.88 3.07
N ILE A 42 7.12 7.33 1.93
CA ILE A 42 6.86 5.90 1.77
C ILE A 42 8.20 5.17 1.58
N ASP A 43 8.45 4.09 2.30
CA ASP A 43 9.65 3.26 2.13
C ASP A 43 9.43 2.17 1.09
N ARG A 44 8.29 1.48 1.20
CA ARG A 44 8.02 0.24 0.47
C ARG A 44 6.68 0.29 -0.23
N LEU A 45 6.68 -0.19 -1.47
CA LEU A 45 5.47 -0.33 -2.26
C LEU A 45 5.22 -1.80 -2.63
N PHE A 46 4.22 -2.39 -1.99
CA PHE A 46 3.75 -3.74 -2.27
C PHE A 46 2.83 -3.74 -3.48
N LEU A 47 3.29 -4.30 -4.59
CA LEU A 47 2.57 -4.39 -5.85
C LEU A 47 1.89 -5.75 -5.96
N VAL A 48 0.57 -5.76 -5.79
CA VAL A 48 -0.25 -6.97 -5.81
C VAL A 48 -0.75 -7.25 -7.23
N ALA A 49 -0.41 -8.43 -7.73
CA ALA A 49 -0.78 -8.96 -9.04
C ALA A 49 -1.44 -10.34 -8.91
N THR A 50 -2.19 -10.76 -9.92
CA THR A 50 -2.85 -12.07 -10.00
C THR A 50 -2.73 -12.63 -11.42
N LEU A 51 -2.54 -13.94 -11.58
CA LEU A 51 -2.57 -14.60 -12.91
C LEU A 51 -3.98 -14.97 -13.36
N HIS A 52 -4.96 -14.85 -12.44
CA HIS A 52 -6.39 -15.07 -12.69
C HIS A 52 -7.18 -13.79 -12.42
N ASP A 53 -8.50 -13.86 -12.59
CA ASP A 53 -9.41 -12.71 -12.56
C ASP A 53 -9.21 -11.79 -11.34
N PRO A 54 -8.83 -10.50 -11.53
CA PRO A 54 -8.43 -9.88 -12.80
C PRO A 54 -6.96 -10.16 -13.14
N VAL A 55 -6.68 -10.63 -14.35
CA VAL A 55 -5.29 -10.91 -14.77
C VAL A 55 -4.48 -9.62 -14.76
N TYR A 56 -3.26 -9.67 -14.21
CA TYR A 56 -2.38 -8.51 -14.18
C TYR A 56 -2.00 -8.04 -15.59
N SER A 57 -1.78 -6.73 -15.74
CA SER A 57 -1.22 -6.16 -16.96
C SER A 57 0.29 -6.00 -16.78
N PRO A 58 1.14 -6.66 -17.60
CA PRO A 58 2.59 -6.53 -17.50
C PRO A 58 3.06 -5.07 -17.62
N LEU A 59 2.59 -4.35 -18.65
CA LEU A 59 2.95 -2.95 -18.85
C LEU A 59 2.59 -2.07 -17.64
N ALA A 60 1.43 -2.32 -17.03
CA ALA A 60 1.00 -1.52 -15.91
C ALA A 60 1.78 -1.88 -14.64
N LEU A 61 2.15 -3.15 -14.43
CA LEU A 61 3.05 -3.56 -13.36
C LEU A 61 4.46 -2.99 -13.53
N ASP A 62 5.03 -3.05 -14.73
CA ASP A 62 6.35 -2.49 -15.06
C ASP A 62 6.40 -0.98 -14.77
N LYS A 63 5.37 -0.24 -15.17
CA LYS A 63 5.25 1.19 -14.86
C LYS A 63 5.25 1.47 -13.37
N MET A 64 4.58 0.62 -12.57
CA MET A 64 4.55 0.76 -11.12
C MET A 64 5.92 0.48 -10.49
N ILE A 65 6.65 -0.52 -10.99
CA ILE A 65 8.02 -0.80 -10.54
C ILE A 65 8.91 0.40 -10.84
N VAL A 66 8.86 0.94 -12.07
CA VAL A 66 9.65 2.13 -12.46
C VAL A 66 9.29 3.33 -11.58
N LEU A 67 8.02 3.56 -11.31
CA LEU A 67 7.56 4.64 -10.43
C LEU A 67 8.13 4.48 -9.01
N ALA A 68 8.07 3.27 -8.46
CA ALA A 68 8.58 2.99 -7.13
C ALA A 68 10.06 3.34 -7.04
N VAL A 69 10.85 2.80 -7.96
CA VAL A 69 12.31 3.04 -8.04
C VAL A 69 12.62 4.53 -8.25
N HIS A 70 11.92 5.19 -9.17
CA HIS A 70 12.09 6.63 -9.44
C HIS A 70 11.85 7.49 -8.19
N ASN A 71 10.83 7.13 -7.40
CA ASN A 71 10.49 7.80 -6.16
C ASN A 71 11.22 7.23 -4.93
N ARG A 72 12.29 6.44 -5.13
CA ARG A 72 13.09 5.87 -4.03
C ARG A 72 12.25 5.06 -3.03
N MET A 73 11.22 4.36 -3.53
CA MET A 73 10.46 3.36 -2.79
C MET A 73 10.93 1.99 -3.27
N GLU A 74 11.12 1.05 -2.35
CA GLU A 74 11.47 -0.33 -2.68
C GLU A 74 10.20 -1.07 -3.17
N PRO A 75 10.14 -1.51 -4.45
CA PRO A 75 9.01 -2.29 -4.93
C PRO A 75 9.12 -3.74 -4.44
N ILE A 76 8.02 -4.27 -3.92
CA ILE A 76 7.90 -5.67 -3.50
C ILE A 76 6.73 -6.28 -4.25
N LEU A 77 6.95 -7.34 -5.02
CA LEU A 77 5.89 -8.01 -5.76
C LEU A 77 5.19 -9.05 -4.89
N ILE A 78 3.86 -9.03 -4.92
CA ILE A 78 3.03 -10.08 -4.35
C ILE A 78 2.18 -10.66 -5.48
N LEU A 79 2.44 -11.91 -5.84
CA LEU A 79 1.56 -12.68 -6.70
C LEU A 79 0.51 -13.36 -5.82
N ASN A 80 -0.71 -12.83 -5.82
CA ASN A 80 -1.83 -13.33 -5.02
C ASN A 80 -2.69 -14.34 -5.79
N LYS A 81 -3.61 -15.00 -5.08
CA LYS A 81 -4.55 -16.02 -5.59
C LYS A 81 -3.83 -17.24 -6.17
N CYS A 82 -2.67 -17.59 -5.61
CA CYS A 82 -1.90 -18.75 -6.06
C CYS A 82 -2.63 -20.08 -5.85
N ASP A 83 -3.70 -20.12 -5.04
CA ASP A 83 -4.63 -21.25 -4.95
C ASP A 83 -5.33 -21.59 -6.27
N LEU A 84 -5.40 -20.63 -7.21
CA LEU A 84 -5.97 -20.82 -8.54
C LEU A 84 -4.93 -21.09 -9.62
N THR A 85 -3.64 -20.91 -9.29
CA THR A 85 -2.53 -20.86 -10.25
C THR A 85 -1.74 -22.15 -10.28
N ARG A 86 -1.29 -22.55 -11.47
CA ARG A 86 -0.43 -23.72 -11.63
C ARG A 86 1.05 -23.34 -11.56
N GLU A 87 1.87 -24.26 -11.04
CA GLU A 87 3.32 -24.06 -10.88
C GLU A 87 4.04 -23.51 -12.14
N PRO A 88 3.77 -23.99 -13.37
CA PRO A 88 4.44 -23.45 -14.56
C PRO A 88 4.12 -21.97 -14.83
N GLU A 89 2.92 -21.50 -14.46
CA GLU A 89 2.50 -20.11 -14.65
C GLU A 89 3.22 -19.20 -13.64
N VAL A 90 3.37 -19.67 -12.40
CA VAL A 90 4.17 -19.00 -11.36
C VAL A 90 5.62 -18.89 -11.83
N GLN A 91 6.23 -19.99 -12.29
CA GLN A 91 7.61 -19.97 -12.76
C GLN A 91 7.82 -19.02 -13.95
N ALA A 92 6.85 -18.94 -14.87
CA ALA A 92 6.89 -17.98 -15.96
C ALA A 92 6.88 -16.52 -15.43
N PHE A 93 6.01 -16.19 -14.48
CA PHE A 93 5.99 -14.88 -13.84
C PHE A 93 7.32 -14.56 -13.15
N PHE A 94 7.85 -15.50 -12.35
CA PHE A 94 9.15 -15.34 -11.68
C PHE A 94 10.29 -15.14 -12.68
N SER A 95 10.30 -15.85 -13.81
CA SER A 95 11.38 -15.72 -14.80
C SER A 95 11.50 -14.30 -15.37
N VAL A 96 10.37 -13.60 -15.51
CA VAL A 96 10.33 -12.21 -15.97
C VAL A 96 10.88 -11.28 -14.90
N TYR A 97 10.30 -11.32 -13.70
CA TYR A 97 10.55 -10.30 -12.68
C TYR A 97 11.76 -10.58 -11.78
N LYS A 98 12.27 -11.81 -11.71
CA LYS A 98 13.48 -12.15 -10.94
C LYS A 98 14.70 -11.36 -11.42
N THR A 99 14.77 -11.06 -12.72
CA THR A 99 15.86 -10.28 -13.32
C THR A 99 15.80 -8.80 -12.93
N VAL A 100 14.64 -8.30 -12.49
CA VAL A 100 14.42 -6.91 -12.07
C VAL A 100 15.02 -6.63 -10.68
N GLY A 101 15.30 -7.69 -9.89
CA GLY A 101 15.92 -7.56 -8.57
C GLY A 101 14.98 -7.14 -7.43
N CYS A 102 13.67 -7.18 -7.67
CA CYS A 102 12.66 -6.95 -6.63
C CYS A 102 12.31 -8.25 -5.90
N PRO A 103 12.05 -8.23 -4.58
CA PRO A 103 11.51 -9.38 -3.86
C PRO A 103 10.14 -9.78 -4.43
N ILE A 104 9.89 -11.09 -4.54
CA ILE A 104 8.63 -11.65 -5.07
C ILE A 104 8.12 -12.69 -4.08
N PHE A 105 6.86 -12.53 -3.65
CA PHE A 105 6.16 -13.48 -2.80
C PHE A 105 4.95 -14.06 -3.53
N THR A 106 4.75 -15.36 -3.42
CA THR A 106 3.50 -16.03 -3.81
C THR A 106 2.58 -16.13 -2.61
N LEU A 107 1.32 -15.76 -2.76
CA LEU A 107 0.37 -15.76 -1.65
C LEU A 107 -1.00 -16.27 -2.11
N SER A 108 -1.68 -16.98 -1.23
CA SER A 108 -3.13 -17.09 -1.27
C SER A 108 -3.69 -16.43 -0.03
N ALA A 109 -4.41 -15.31 -0.19
CA ALA A 109 -5.00 -14.63 0.96
C ALA A 109 -6.11 -15.45 1.65
N ILE A 110 -6.63 -16.51 1.00
CA ILE A 110 -7.63 -17.42 1.56
C ILE A 110 -7.01 -18.71 2.14
N LEU A 111 -5.82 -19.08 1.68
CA LEU A 111 -5.02 -20.19 2.19
C LEU A 111 -3.62 -19.66 2.55
N PRO A 112 -3.53 -18.84 3.61
CA PRO A 112 -2.28 -18.16 3.94
C PRO A 112 -1.19 -19.15 4.37
N ASP A 113 0.01 -18.95 3.84
CA ASP A 113 1.22 -19.61 4.31
C ASP A 113 1.85 -18.75 5.43
N PRO A 114 1.96 -19.25 6.67
CA PRO A 114 2.49 -18.48 7.80
C PRO A 114 3.92 -17.98 7.59
N GLU A 115 4.78 -18.75 6.91
CA GLU A 115 6.18 -18.36 6.69
C GLU A 115 6.25 -17.18 5.71
N ILE A 116 5.46 -17.24 4.65
CA ILE A 116 5.37 -16.14 3.67
C ILE A 116 4.78 -14.88 4.33
N GLN A 117 3.74 -15.03 5.14
CA GLN A 117 3.17 -13.91 5.89
C GLN A 117 4.19 -13.27 6.84
N GLU A 118 4.93 -14.07 7.59
CA GLU A 118 5.97 -13.57 8.50
C GLU A 118 7.06 -12.81 7.73
N ASN A 119 7.49 -13.34 6.57
CA ASN A 119 8.46 -12.66 5.72
C ASN A 119 7.94 -11.30 5.20
N ILE A 120 6.66 -11.23 4.79
CA ILE A 120 6.05 -9.96 4.37
C ILE A 120 5.93 -8.98 5.55
N LEU A 121 5.53 -9.46 6.73
CA LEU A 121 5.43 -8.65 7.94
C LEU A 121 6.78 -8.13 8.42
N ALA A 122 7.85 -8.92 8.28
CA ALA A 122 9.20 -8.47 8.56
C ALA A 122 9.60 -7.29 7.67
N LEU A 123 9.11 -7.25 6.42
CA LEU A 123 9.29 -6.13 5.49
C LEU A 123 8.42 -4.92 5.81
N THR A 124 7.51 -4.96 6.78
CA THR A 124 6.75 -3.77 7.18
C THR A 124 7.26 -3.12 8.46
N LYS A 125 8.18 -3.76 9.18
CA LYS A 125 8.70 -3.28 10.47
C LYS A 125 9.56 -2.01 10.32
N GLY A 126 9.27 -1.00 11.13
CA GLY A 126 10.03 0.24 11.26
C GLY A 126 9.93 1.19 10.07
N VAL A 127 8.96 0.96 9.16
CA VAL A 127 8.87 1.67 7.89
C VAL A 127 7.43 2.05 7.53
N THR A 128 7.27 2.97 6.58
CA THR A 128 5.97 3.28 5.99
C THR A 128 5.77 2.51 4.69
N SER A 129 4.74 1.68 4.65
CA SER A 129 4.42 0.80 3.52
C SER A 129 3.13 1.22 2.83
N ALA A 130 3.00 0.97 1.52
CA ALA A 130 1.75 1.14 0.77
C ALA A 130 1.48 -0.08 -0.12
N PHE A 131 0.21 -0.33 -0.45
CA PHE A 131 -0.19 -1.44 -1.33
C PHE A 131 -0.86 -0.90 -2.61
N ALA A 132 -0.46 -1.43 -3.76
CA ALA A 132 -1.01 -1.08 -5.08
C ALA A 132 -1.42 -2.31 -5.87
N GLY A 133 -2.32 -2.12 -6.82
CA GLY A 133 -2.76 -3.17 -7.73
C GLY A 133 -4.16 -2.91 -8.26
N ALA A 134 -4.59 -3.64 -9.27
CA ALA A 134 -5.95 -3.56 -9.81
C ALA A 134 -7.02 -3.76 -8.71
N SER A 135 -8.24 -3.25 -8.93
CA SER A 135 -9.37 -3.64 -8.09
C SER A 135 -9.57 -5.15 -8.18
N GLY A 136 -9.99 -5.82 -7.11
CA GLY A 136 -10.26 -7.27 -7.14
C GLY A 136 -9.04 -8.22 -7.06
N VAL A 137 -7.81 -7.71 -7.10
CA VAL A 137 -6.58 -8.55 -6.93
C VAL A 137 -6.38 -9.09 -5.51
N GLY A 138 -7.18 -8.63 -4.54
CA GLY A 138 -7.17 -9.12 -3.15
C GLY A 138 -6.37 -8.30 -2.14
N LYS A 139 -6.00 -7.05 -2.45
CA LYS A 139 -5.26 -6.14 -1.53
C LYS A 139 -5.88 -6.08 -0.12
N SER A 140 -7.19 -5.83 -0.02
CA SER A 140 -7.89 -5.75 1.26
C SER A 140 -7.81 -7.04 2.06
N THR A 141 -7.99 -8.18 1.37
CA THR A 141 -7.91 -9.50 1.99
C THR A 141 -6.50 -9.77 2.52
N ILE A 142 -5.46 -9.41 1.75
CA ILE A 142 -4.07 -9.52 2.18
C ILE A 142 -3.80 -8.63 3.40
N ILE A 143 -4.22 -7.35 3.35
CA ILE A 143 -4.02 -6.40 4.46
C ILE A 143 -4.68 -6.92 5.73
N ASN A 144 -5.93 -7.39 5.67
CA ASN A 144 -6.64 -7.93 6.83
C ASN A 144 -6.00 -9.23 7.34
N ALA A 145 -5.46 -10.07 6.45
CA ALA A 145 -4.76 -11.30 6.84
C ALA A 145 -3.42 -11.01 7.52
N LEU A 146 -2.68 -9.99 7.07
CA LEU A 146 -1.40 -9.59 7.65
C LEU A 146 -1.57 -8.76 8.94
N PHE A 147 -2.60 -7.91 8.98
CA PHE A 147 -2.83 -6.96 10.07
C PHE A 147 -4.25 -7.13 10.63
N PRO A 148 -4.51 -8.14 11.48
CA PRO A 148 -5.86 -8.41 11.99
C PRO A 148 -6.48 -7.25 12.77
N ALA A 149 -5.65 -6.42 13.42
CA ALA A 149 -6.09 -5.22 14.13
C ALA A 149 -6.59 -4.10 13.21
N PHE A 150 -6.41 -4.25 11.89
CA PHE A 150 -6.79 -3.25 10.91
C PHE A 150 -8.31 -3.20 10.65
N ASP A 151 -9.06 -4.23 11.05
CA ASP A 151 -10.53 -4.43 10.92
C ASP A 151 -11.20 -3.57 9.84
N CYS A 152 -10.62 -3.59 8.63
CA CYS A 152 -11.29 -3.05 7.47
C CYS A 152 -12.42 -4.02 7.19
N GLU A 153 -13.68 -3.61 7.42
CA GLU A 153 -14.83 -4.39 6.98
C GLU A 153 -14.55 -4.96 5.60
N THR A 154 -14.49 -6.29 5.48
CA THR A 154 -14.22 -7.01 4.24
C THR A 154 -15.33 -6.67 3.25
N GLY A 155 -15.08 -5.61 2.51
CA GLY A 155 -16.08 -4.79 1.84
C GLY A 155 -15.39 -3.55 1.31
N ASP A 156 -14.31 -3.83 0.58
CA ASP A 156 -13.54 -2.90 -0.22
C ASP A 156 -12.89 -1.71 0.49
N LEU A 157 -11.57 -1.70 0.45
CA LEU A 157 -10.74 -0.49 0.33
C LEU A 157 -11.12 0.42 -0.89
N SER A 158 -12.32 0.25 -1.49
CA SER A 158 -12.84 1.09 -2.58
C SER A 158 -14.38 1.23 -2.69
N THR A 159 -15.24 0.35 -2.15
CA THR A 159 -16.71 0.37 -2.40
C THR A 159 -17.53 0.99 -1.28
N LYS A 160 -17.03 1.09 -0.05
CA LYS A 160 -17.68 1.90 0.98
C LYS A 160 -17.58 3.43 0.75
N THR A 161 -17.11 3.86 -0.41
CA THR A 161 -17.24 5.25 -0.90
C THR A 161 -18.29 5.41 -2.01
N ALA A 162 -19.16 4.42 -2.22
CA ALA A 162 -20.27 4.48 -3.18
C ALA A 162 -21.56 5.11 -2.62
N ARG A 163 -21.46 6.04 -1.67
CA ARG A 163 -22.60 6.88 -1.27
C ARG A 163 -22.12 8.28 -0.88
N GLY A 164 -22.13 9.19 -1.84
CA GLY A 164 -21.89 10.61 -1.57
C GLY A 164 -21.18 11.33 -2.70
N LYS A 165 -21.97 11.76 -3.68
CA LYS A 165 -21.71 12.90 -4.56
C LYS A 165 -20.87 13.95 -3.79
N HIS A 166 -19.59 14.08 -4.13
CA HIS A 166 -18.58 14.97 -3.49
C HIS A 166 -18.03 14.56 -2.10
N THR A 167 -17.35 13.41 -1.97
CA THR A 167 -16.52 13.11 -0.77
C THR A 167 -15.02 13.06 -1.12
N THR A 168 -14.21 13.80 -0.35
CA THR A 168 -12.79 14.07 -0.57
C THR A 168 -11.93 12.80 -0.42
N ARG A 169 -11.28 12.36 -1.51
CA ARG A 169 -10.33 11.22 -1.56
C ARG A 169 -9.04 11.51 -0.76
N GLN A 170 -9.09 11.44 0.56
CA GLN A 170 -7.91 11.68 1.40
C GLN A 170 -7.19 10.36 1.72
N SER A 171 -5.87 10.36 1.47
CA SER A 171 -4.97 9.29 1.92
C SER A 171 -4.85 9.28 3.43
N ARG A 172 -4.76 8.08 4.02
CA ARG A 172 -4.63 7.90 5.46
C ARG A 172 -3.39 7.08 5.77
N LEU A 173 -2.77 7.34 6.92
CA LEU A 173 -1.77 6.45 7.50
C LEU A 173 -2.40 5.74 8.68
N PHE A 174 -2.26 4.43 8.69
CA PHE A 174 -2.63 3.56 9.78
C PHE A 174 -1.37 3.13 10.50
N GLN A 175 -1.37 3.26 11.81
CA GLN A 175 -0.26 2.81 12.63
C GLN A 175 -0.39 1.30 12.84
N LEU A 176 0.65 0.55 12.49
CA LEU A 176 0.70 -0.91 12.67
C LEU A 176 1.34 -1.27 14.01
N ASP A 177 2.39 -0.55 14.39
CA ASP A 177 3.07 -0.61 15.68
C ASP A 177 3.69 0.77 16.02
N GLU A 178 4.53 0.87 17.04
CA GLU A 178 5.16 2.14 17.46
C GLU A 178 5.91 2.88 16.34
N THR A 179 6.42 2.16 15.33
CA THR A 179 7.34 2.67 14.30
C THR A 179 6.91 2.38 12.87
N SER A 180 5.95 1.47 12.68
CA SER A 180 5.51 1.00 11.36
C SER A 180 4.15 1.59 10.98
N TYR A 181 4.02 1.99 9.71
CA TYR A 181 2.79 2.59 9.20
C TYR A 181 2.36 1.96 7.87
N LEU A 182 1.05 1.82 7.68
CA LEU A 182 0.43 1.43 6.43
C LEU A 182 -0.32 2.61 5.83
N ALA A 183 0.10 3.05 4.66
CA ALA A 183 -0.62 4.04 3.88
C ALA A 183 -1.79 3.40 3.16
N ASP A 184 -3.00 3.84 3.51
CA ASP A 184 -4.19 3.57 2.74
C ASP A 184 -4.40 4.65 1.69
N THR A 185 -4.61 4.15 0.49
CA THR A 185 -4.78 4.93 -0.70
C THR A 185 -6.03 4.45 -1.43
N PRO A 186 -7.21 4.97 -1.05
CA PRO A 186 -8.43 4.73 -1.80
C PRO A 186 -8.21 5.18 -3.25
N GLY A 187 -8.24 4.24 -4.19
CA GLY A 187 -8.04 4.51 -5.61
C GLY A 187 -6.61 4.40 -6.13
N PHE A 188 -5.61 3.98 -5.33
CA PHE A 188 -4.29 3.59 -5.88
C PHE A 188 -4.42 2.30 -6.68
N THR A 189 -4.90 2.53 -7.89
CA THR A 189 -5.27 1.56 -8.90
C THR A 189 -4.56 2.00 -10.17
N LEU A 190 -4.29 1.04 -11.04
CA LEU A 190 -3.56 1.25 -12.31
C LEU A 190 -4.20 2.36 -13.19
N LEU A 191 -5.47 2.72 -12.94
CA LEU A 191 -6.24 3.73 -13.66
C LEU A 191 -5.85 5.20 -13.36
N ASP A 192 -5.17 5.49 -12.25
CA ASP A 192 -4.64 6.85 -12.01
C ASP A 192 -3.39 7.13 -12.86
N PHE A 193 -2.85 6.12 -13.57
CA PHE A 193 -1.57 6.19 -14.30
C PHE A 193 -1.66 6.57 -15.78
N GLU A 194 -2.84 6.61 -16.40
CA GLU A 194 -2.97 7.14 -17.78
C GLU A 194 -2.63 8.65 -17.88
N ARG A 195 -2.49 9.35 -16.74
CA ARG A 195 -2.16 10.78 -16.70
C ARG A 195 -0.71 11.09 -16.33
N PHE A 196 0.12 10.08 -16.10
CA PHE A 196 1.54 10.28 -15.83
C PHE A 196 2.34 10.13 -17.13
N PHE A 197 2.60 11.26 -17.78
CA PHE A 197 3.81 11.41 -18.57
C PHE A 197 4.94 11.78 -17.60
N PHE A 198 6.10 11.14 -17.74
CA PHE A 198 7.34 11.56 -17.11
C PHE A 198 7.70 13.00 -17.53
#